data_AF-A0A4S5AIP7-F1
#
_entry.id   AF-A0A4S5AIP7-F1
#
_cell.length_a   1.000
_cell.length_b   1.000
_cell.length_c   1.000
_cell.angle_alpha   90.00
_cell.angle_beta   90.00
_cell.angle_gamma   90.00
#
_symmetry.space_group_name_H-M   'P 1'
#
loop_
_entity.id
_entity.type
_entity.pdbx_description
1 polymer ?
#
loop_
_entity_poly.entity_id
_entity_poly.type
_entity_poly.pdbx_seq_one_letter_code
_entity_poly.pdbx_strand_id
1 'polypeptide(L)'
;MRCCRAGSTTPAPCSGSNSARTEDCSVGRVCPPLVPGCLDGPDRLRAIALVATLDGVVPGRKPGRRQEERSRSVNIDDFGRSDLVEVSAGVFAYVQHDGSWWINNTGFLVGSSGVISVDACSTEARTRAYLDTIGTVTDQPVRTLVNTHHHGDHTFGNYLFPTATIVGQERSREALKAWGLPRSAPYWTEVEWGDVELSPPFLTFKDSITLYADDLKCEVRHLGHPAHTDNDSVLWLPERGVLFAGDLLFNGGTPFVFQGSIAGALETLDELEKLGAETIVPGHGSVCGPEAFGHVRRYLRFVQGVASRGVAAGVSPLEAALDTDLGEFAELLDAERIVGNLYRAYSEERGEPWGTPLDATAALADMVTYSGGMPLTCHA
;
A
#
# COMPACT_ATOMS: atom_id res chain seq x y z
N MET A 1 55.40 37.26 27.00
CA MET A 1 54.50 38.43 26.86
C MET A 1 53.05 37.94 26.97
N ARG A 2 52.31 38.56 27.90
CA ARG A 2 50.86 38.54 28.28
C ARG A 2 49.88 37.77 27.36
N CYS A 3 49.01 36.86 27.81
CA CYS A 3 47.90 36.84 28.80
C CYS A 3 46.50 37.31 28.31
N CYS A 4 45.49 36.45 28.57
CA CYS A 4 44.07 36.71 28.92
C CYS A 4 43.06 37.09 27.79
N ARG A 5 41.74 36.81 27.85
CA ARG A 5 40.80 35.90 28.56
C ARG A 5 39.40 36.11 27.95
N ALA A 6 38.49 35.18 28.27
CA ALA A 6 37.03 35.05 28.05
C ALA A 6 36.10 36.28 28.05
N GLY A 7 34.90 36.10 27.48
CA GLY A 7 33.71 36.92 27.73
C GLY A 7 32.40 36.27 27.25
N SER A 8 31.58 35.85 28.22
CA SER A 8 30.18 35.37 28.11
C SER A 8 29.19 36.52 28.35
N THR A 9 28.01 36.53 27.71
CA THR A 9 26.88 37.36 28.14
C THR A 9 25.53 36.67 27.90
N THR A 10 24.78 36.47 28.99
CA THR A 10 23.32 36.29 29.06
C THR A 10 22.64 37.65 29.31
N PRO A 11 21.34 37.83 28.98
CA PRO A 11 20.54 38.92 29.54
C PRO A 11 19.40 38.44 30.46
N ALA A 12 19.12 39.27 31.47
CA ALA A 12 18.09 39.14 32.50
C ALA A 12 16.78 39.91 32.11
N PRO A 13 15.66 39.75 32.86
CA PRO A 13 14.31 40.09 32.39
C PRO A 13 13.81 41.49 32.80
N CYS A 14 12.87 42.04 32.03
CA CYS A 14 12.14 43.28 32.35
C CYS A 14 10.74 43.01 32.91
N SER A 15 10.50 43.52 34.11
CA SER A 15 9.19 43.73 34.74
C SER A 15 8.52 45.00 34.23
N GLY A 16 7.19 44.99 34.04
CA GLY A 16 6.43 46.21 33.75
C GLY A 16 4.92 45.99 33.84
N SER A 17 4.31 46.54 34.89
CA SER A 17 2.88 46.72 35.10
C SER A 17 2.33 47.88 34.26
N ASN A 18 1.10 47.79 33.71
CA ASN A 18 0.07 48.82 33.94
C ASN A 18 -1.31 48.48 33.38
N SER A 19 -2.30 49.08 34.02
CA SER A 19 -3.74 49.11 33.82
C SER A 19 -4.21 50.06 32.71
N ALA A 20 -5.36 49.78 32.09
CA ALA A 20 -6.40 50.72 31.59
C ALA A 20 -7.43 49.92 30.75
N ARG A 21 -8.69 49.77 31.19
CA ARG A 21 -9.90 50.53 30.80
C ARG A 21 -10.29 50.49 29.31
N THR A 22 -11.38 49.75 29.08
CA THR A 22 -12.53 49.95 28.17
C THR A 22 -12.50 51.11 27.18
N GLU A 23 -12.68 50.81 25.89
CA GLU A 23 -13.62 51.52 25.01
C GLU A 23 -13.95 50.70 23.75
N ASP A 24 -15.21 50.86 23.33
CA ASP A 24 -15.94 50.21 22.25
C ASP A 24 -15.59 50.81 20.87
N CYS A 25 -15.44 49.99 19.84
CA CYS A 25 -15.65 50.41 18.44
C CYS A 25 -15.78 49.20 17.49
N SER A 26 -16.80 49.29 16.66
CA SER A 26 -17.28 48.31 15.70
C SER A 26 -16.75 48.60 14.26
N VAL A 27 -16.84 47.56 13.42
CA VAL A 27 -16.77 47.49 11.93
C VAL A 27 -15.42 47.68 11.17
N GLY A 28 -15.05 46.67 10.34
CA GLY A 28 -14.42 46.89 9.01
C GLY A 28 -13.11 46.16 8.60
N ARG A 29 -13.20 44.92 8.08
CA ARG A 29 -12.41 44.21 7.02
C ARG A 29 -10.84 44.20 6.94
N VAL A 30 -10.30 42.95 6.95
CA VAL A 30 -9.23 42.29 6.10
C VAL A 30 -7.76 42.77 6.30
N CYS A 31 -6.67 42.01 6.54
CA CYS A 31 -6.10 40.66 6.18
C CYS A 31 -4.85 40.37 7.10
N PRO A 32 -3.92 39.39 6.87
CA PRO A 32 -3.88 37.92 7.05
C PRO A 32 -2.79 37.48 8.12
N PRO A 33 -2.03 36.36 8.03
CA PRO A 33 -2.20 35.13 8.84
C PRO A 33 -1.03 34.77 9.82
N LEU A 34 -1.21 33.63 10.52
CA LEU A 34 -0.25 32.82 11.32
C LEU A 34 -0.04 33.33 12.77
N VAL A 35 0.10 32.53 13.84
CA VAL A 35 0.85 31.27 14.13
C VAL A 35 0.23 30.68 15.43
N PRO A 36 0.29 29.35 15.69
CA PRO A 36 -0.52 28.69 16.73
C PRO A 36 0.05 28.84 18.15
N GLY A 37 -0.87 28.88 19.13
CA GLY A 37 -0.54 28.89 20.55
C GLY A 37 -1.64 28.22 21.37
N CYS A 38 -1.34 27.00 21.83
CA CYS A 38 -1.79 26.35 23.05
C CYS A 38 -3.25 26.49 23.46
N LEU A 39 -4.05 25.43 23.26
CA LEU A 39 -5.05 25.05 24.24
C LEU A 39 -5.02 23.53 24.45
N ASP A 40 -4.67 23.19 25.69
CA ASP A 40 -4.66 21.87 26.29
C ASP A 40 -6.07 21.30 26.47
N GLY A 41 -6.19 19.98 26.28
CA GLY A 41 -7.02 19.13 27.13
C GLY A 41 -8.49 18.88 26.72
N PRO A 42 -9.09 17.80 27.25
CA PRO A 42 -9.92 16.87 26.48
C PRO A 42 -11.43 17.01 26.77
N ASP A 43 -12.23 16.28 25.97
CA ASP A 43 -13.70 16.16 25.94
C ASP A 43 -14.41 17.15 24.98
N ARG A 44 -15.26 16.74 24.02
CA ARG A 44 -15.85 15.45 23.68
C ARG A 44 -16.45 15.54 22.28
N LEU A 45 -16.10 14.58 21.42
CA LEU A 45 -16.86 14.20 20.24
C LEU A 45 -18.20 13.58 20.65
N ARG A 46 -19.30 14.19 20.21
CA ARG A 46 -20.61 13.52 20.03
C ARG A 46 -21.35 14.18 18.86
N ALA A 47 -21.38 13.50 17.72
CA ALA A 47 -22.54 13.45 16.84
C ALA A 47 -22.29 12.40 15.73
N ILE A 48 -22.88 11.22 15.91
CA ILE A 48 -23.07 10.20 14.87
C ILE A 48 -24.57 10.16 14.55
N ALA A 49 -24.83 10.06 13.24
CA ALA A 49 -26.00 9.52 12.55
C ALA A 49 -27.39 10.11 12.80
N LEU A 50 -27.91 10.76 11.75
CA LEU A 50 -29.31 10.65 11.36
C LEU A 50 -29.36 10.53 9.84
N VAL A 51 -29.38 9.31 9.30
CA VAL A 51 -29.84 9.08 7.92
C VAL A 51 -31.25 8.55 8.00
N ALA A 52 -32.17 9.38 7.51
CA ALA A 52 -33.59 9.07 7.43
C ALA A 52 -33.83 8.00 6.36
N THR A 53 -34.67 7.04 6.71
CA THR A 53 -35.32 6.10 5.80
C THR A 53 -36.21 6.86 4.80
N LEU A 54 -35.98 6.66 3.51
CA LEU A 54 -36.91 7.06 2.46
C LEU A 54 -37.52 5.81 1.84
N ASP A 55 -38.76 5.51 2.26
CA ASP A 55 -39.67 4.62 1.54
C ASP A 55 -40.12 5.33 0.25
N GLY A 56 -39.67 4.81 -0.90
CA GLY A 56 -40.08 5.22 -2.23
C GLY A 56 -40.67 4.04 -3.00
N VAL A 57 -41.99 4.01 -3.10
CA VAL A 57 -42.78 3.00 -3.83
C VAL A 57 -42.53 3.12 -5.34
N VAL A 58 -42.12 2.01 -5.99
CA VAL A 58 -42.11 1.86 -7.46
C VAL A 58 -43.05 0.71 -7.86
N PRO A 59 -44.03 0.90 -8.77
CA PRO A 59 -44.97 -0.14 -9.12
C PRO A 59 -44.49 -1.06 -10.27
N GLY A 60 -44.59 -2.37 -10.03
CA GLY A 60 -45.08 -3.35 -11.01
C GLY A 60 -44.13 -3.88 -12.10
N ARG A 61 -43.45 -5.01 -11.83
CA ARG A 61 -43.06 -6.00 -12.85
C ARG A 61 -43.43 -7.42 -12.40
N LYS A 62 -44.00 -8.20 -13.33
CA LYS A 62 -44.56 -9.56 -13.13
C LYS A 62 -43.48 -10.60 -12.74
N PRO A 63 -43.83 -11.65 -11.98
CA PRO A 63 -42.86 -12.63 -11.49
C PRO A 63 -42.46 -13.62 -12.60
N GLY A 64 -41.19 -13.58 -13.00
CA GLY A 64 -40.54 -14.62 -13.79
C GLY A 64 -40.01 -15.74 -12.88
N ARG A 65 -40.05 -16.98 -13.37
CA ARG A 65 -39.75 -18.23 -12.66
C ARG A 65 -38.45 -18.17 -11.84
N ARG A 66 -38.54 -18.47 -10.54
CA ARG A 66 -37.40 -18.83 -9.69
C ARG A 66 -36.78 -20.12 -10.25
N GLN A 67 -35.57 -20.04 -10.78
CA GLN A 67 -34.66 -21.17 -10.76
C GLN A 67 -34.01 -21.18 -9.38
N GLU A 68 -34.18 -22.29 -8.66
CA GLU A 68 -33.46 -22.59 -7.44
C GLU A 68 -31.97 -22.75 -7.79
N GLU A 69 -31.20 -21.67 -7.71
CA GLU A 69 -29.77 -21.78 -7.54
C GLU A 69 -29.52 -22.28 -6.12
N ARG A 70 -29.31 -23.60 -6.03
CA ARG A 70 -28.73 -24.23 -4.85
C ARG A 70 -27.47 -23.46 -4.48
N SER A 71 -27.47 -22.89 -3.28
CA SER A 71 -26.28 -22.39 -2.60
C SER A 71 -25.19 -23.46 -2.65
N ARG A 72 -24.27 -23.35 -3.60
CA ARG A 72 -22.98 -24.02 -3.50
C ARG A 72 -22.23 -23.24 -2.43
N SER A 73 -22.04 -23.89 -1.28
CA SER A 73 -20.99 -23.49 -0.35
C SER A 73 -19.68 -23.43 -1.13
N VAL A 74 -19.13 -22.24 -1.31
CA VAL A 74 -17.78 -22.07 -1.86
C VAL A 74 -16.84 -22.77 -0.88
N ASN A 75 -16.14 -23.80 -1.35
CA ASN A 75 -15.16 -24.51 -0.54
C ASN A 75 -13.86 -23.68 -0.55
N ILE A 76 -13.23 -23.49 0.62
CA ILE A 76 -11.99 -22.70 0.73
C ILE A 76 -10.84 -23.27 -0.14
N ASP A 77 -10.96 -24.55 -0.52
CA ASP A 77 -10.05 -25.25 -1.42
C ASP A 77 -10.12 -24.79 -2.89
N ASP A 78 -11.19 -24.09 -3.32
CA ASP A 78 -11.35 -23.70 -4.73
C ASP A 78 -10.56 -22.43 -5.11
N PHE A 79 -10.15 -21.59 -4.13
CA PHE A 79 -9.40 -20.35 -4.34
C PHE A 79 -8.29 -20.09 -3.28
N GLY A 80 -7.79 -21.16 -2.65
CA GLY A 80 -6.83 -21.11 -1.54
C GLY A 80 -5.48 -21.79 -1.80
N ARG A 81 -5.07 -22.00 -3.06
CA ARG A 81 -3.78 -22.62 -3.36
C ARG A 81 -2.66 -21.60 -3.39
N SER A 82 -1.63 -21.84 -2.58
CA SER A 82 -0.32 -21.25 -2.77
C SER A 82 0.60 -22.23 -3.49
N ASP A 83 1.50 -21.69 -4.30
CA ASP A 83 2.60 -22.43 -4.90
C ASP A 83 3.93 -22.01 -4.28
N LEU A 84 4.74 -22.99 -3.90
CA LEU A 84 6.12 -22.76 -3.51
C LEU A 84 7.02 -22.99 -4.73
N VAL A 85 7.67 -21.93 -5.20
CA VAL A 85 8.54 -21.96 -6.38
C VAL A 85 9.98 -21.66 -5.93
N GLU A 86 10.89 -22.62 -6.11
CA GLU A 86 12.33 -22.35 -5.95
C GLU A 86 12.83 -21.57 -7.17
N VAL A 87 12.97 -20.25 -7.02
CA VAL A 87 13.35 -19.32 -8.11
C VAL A 87 14.86 -19.27 -8.33
N SER A 88 15.63 -19.67 -7.32
CA SER A 88 17.07 -19.94 -7.37
C SER A 88 17.44 -20.86 -6.22
N ALA A 89 18.59 -21.54 -6.28
CA ALA A 89 19.00 -22.47 -5.22
C ALA A 89 18.97 -21.80 -3.84
N GLY A 90 18.09 -22.28 -2.96
CA GLY A 90 17.87 -21.74 -1.61
C GLY A 90 17.03 -20.45 -1.52
N VAL A 91 16.42 -20.02 -2.63
CA VAL A 91 15.59 -18.81 -2.74
C VAL A 91 14.22 -19.19 -3.28
N PHE A 92 13.18 -18.91 -2.51
CA PHE A 92 11.83 -19.37 -2.77
C PHE A 92 10.87 -18.19 -2.89
N ALA A 93 9.97 -18.27 -3.86
CA ALA A 93 8.77 -17.47 -3.94
C ALA A 93 7.59 -18.29 -3.41
N TYR A 94 6.76 -17.67 -2.57
CA TYR A 94 5.50 -18.24 -2.12
C TYR A 94 4.38 -17.43 -2.80
N VAL A 95 3.85 -18.01 -3.87
CA VAL A 95 2.87 -17.38 -4.75
C VAL A 95 1.49 -17.71 -4.24
N GLN A 96 0.71 -16.71 -3.85
CA GLN A 96 -0.66 -16.92 -3.39
C GLN A 96 -1.64 -16.66 -4.53
N HIS A 97 -2.40 -17.67 -4.94
CA HIS A 97 -3.44 -17.49 -5.96
C HIS A 97 -4.74 -17.00 -5.32
N ASP A 98 -5.53 -16.22 -6.03
CA ASP A 98 -5.34 -15.74 -7.42
C ASP A 98 -4.49 -14.46 -7.55
N GLY A 99 -4.01 -13.90 -6.43
CA GLY A 99 -3.24 -12.67 -6.41
C GLY A 99 -4.10 -11.40 -6.44
N SER A 100 -5.42 -11.52 -6.21
CA SER A 100 -6.33 -10.38 -6.09
C SER A 100 -6.03 -9.53 -4.85
N TRP A 101 -6.92 -8.59 -4.56
CA TRP A 101 -6.93 -7.81 -3.32
C TRP A 101 -6.56 -8.62 -2.07
N TRP A 102 -5.61 -8.06 -1.31
CA TRP A 102 -5.09 -8.60 -0.06
C TRP A 102 -4.39 -9.97 -0.14
N ILE A 103 -4.09 -10.46 -1.35
CA ILE A 103 -3.41 -11.73 -1.59
C ILE A 103 -2.07 -11.44 -2.27
N ASN A 104 -1.09 -11.04 -1.48
CA ASN A 104 0.26 -10.77 -1.95
C ASN A 104 1.09 -12.05 -2.17
N ASN A 105 2.21 -11.93 -2.85
CA ASN A 105 3.29 -12.90 -2.81
C ASN A 105 4.22 -12.59 -1.64
N THR A 106 4.82 -13.64 -1.11
CA THR A 106 5.96 -13.55 -0.19
C THR A 106 7.13 -14.34 -0.75
N GLY A 107 8.25 -14.36 -0.04
CA GLY A 107 9.34 -15.25 -0.37
C GLY A 107 10.37 -15.34 0.72
N PHE A 108 11.28 -16.30 0.61
CA PHE A 108 12.30 -16.50 1.62
C PHE A 108 13.59 -17.07 1.08
N LEU A 109 14.66 -16.78 1.79
CA LEU A 109 16.01 -17.26 1.52
C LEU A 109 16.46 -18.11 2.69
N VAL A 110 16.92 -19.33 2.39
CA VAL A 110 17.40 -20.28 3.38
C VAL A 110 18.91 -20.15 3.51
N GLY A 111 19.38 -19.69 4.67
CA GLY A 111 20.78 -19.75 5.08
C GLY A 111 21.03 -20.83 6.13
N SER A 112 22.30 -21.18 6.34
CA SER A 112 22.75 -22.18 7.30
C SER A 112 22.40 -21.86 8.75
N SER A 113 22.23 -20.57 9.06
CA SER A 113 21.93 -20.09 10.41
C SER A 113 20.53 -19.53 10.58
N GLY A 114 19.77 -19.31 9.51
CA GLY A 114 18.46 -18.65 9.61
C GLY A 114 17.85 -18.36 8.26
N VAL A 115 16.56 -18.03 8.29
CA VAL A 115 15.79 -17.62 7.11
C VAL A 115 15.64 -16.10 7.09
N ILE A 116 15.77 -15.51 5.89
CA ILE A 116 15.34 -14.15 5.58
C ILE A 116 14.01 -14.26 4.84
N SER A 117 12.94 -13.74 5.42
CA SER A 117 11.63 -13.62 4.76
C SER A 117 11.47 -12.25 4.11
N VAL A 118 10.83 -12.21 2.96
CA VAL A 118 10.34 -11.04 2.25
C VAL A 118 8.83 -11.03 2.40
N ASP A 119 8.33 -10.02 3.12
CA ASP A 119 6.95 -9.84 3.54
C ASP A 119 6.37 -10.98 4.39
N ALA A 120 5.22 -10.66 4.98
CA ALA A 120 4.27 -11.60 5.58
C ALA A 120 3.00 -11.64 4.72
N CYS A 121 1.90 -12.17 5.26
CA CYS A 121 0.61 -12.21 4.56
C CYS A 121 -0.45 -11.34 5.28
N SER A 122 -1.60 -11.16 4.64
CA SER A 122 -2.73 -10.35 5.10
C SER A 122 -3.45 -10.88 6.34
N THR A 123 -3.64 -12.18 6.42
CA THR A 123 -4.43 -12.82 7.49
C THR A 123 -3.57 -13.72 8.36
N GLU A 124 -4.04 -13.97 9.59
CA GLU A 124 -3.40 -14.92 10.49
C GLU A 124 -3.28 -16.30 9.84
N ALA A 125 -4.36 -16.79 9.23
CA ALA A 125 -4.41 -18.11 8.60
C ALA A 125 -3.39 -18.24 7.45
N ARG A 126 -3.32 -17.24 6.57
CA ARG A 126 -2.36 -17.23 5.45
C ARG A 126 -0.92 -17.15 5.92
N THR A 127 -0.67 -16.31 6.93
CA THR A 127 0.70 -16.17 7.47
C THR A 127 1.16 -17.46 8.17
N ARG A 128 0.27 -18.14 8.91
CA ARG A 128 0.58 -19.45 9.49
C ARG A 128 0.87 -20.50 8.42
N ALA A 129 0.06 -20.56 7.37
CA ALA A 129 0.31 -21.48 6.25
C ALA A 129 1.65 -21.21 5.54
N TYR A 130 2.03 -19.93 5.41
CA TYR A 130 3.34 -19.54 4.90
C TYR A 130 4.49 -20.00 5.81
N LEU A 131 4.38 -19.77 7.12
CA LEU A 131 5.36 -20.24 8.11
C LEU A 131 5.48 -21.78 8.13
N ASP A 132 4.36 -22.49 8.05
CA ASP A 132 4.34 -23.95 7.94
C ASP A 132 5.06 -24.42 6.67
N THR A 133 4.86 -23.71 5.55
CA THR A 133 5.54 -23.98 4.28
C THR A 133 7.06 -23.79 4.40
N ILE A 134 7.54 -22.72 5.06
CA ILE A 134 8.97 -22.54 5.36
C ILE A 134 9.49 -23.76 6.16
N GLY A 135 8.73 -24.22 7.14
CA GLY A 135 9.08 -25.39 7.97
C GLY A 135 9.16 -26.72 7.19
N THR A 136 8.51 -26.83 6.02
CA THR A 136 8.70 -27.99 5.14
C THR A 136 10.02 -27.99 4.38
N VAL A 137 10.66 -26.82 4.26
CA VAL A 137 11.93 -26.64 3.54
C VAL A 137 13.12 -26.64 4.48
N THR A 138 12.98 -26.08 5.68
CA THR A 138 14.10 -25.93 6.63
C THR A 138 13.64 -25.86 8.09
N ASP A 139 14.45 -26.40 8.99
CA ASP A 139 14.27 -26.27 10.45
C ASP A 139 14.88 -24.98 11.02
N GLN A 140 15.49 -24.14 10.17
CA GLN A 140 16.11 -22.89 10.61
C GLN A 140 15.04 -21.84 10.96
N PRO A 141 15.22 -21.07 12.04
CA PRO A 141 14.25 -20.04 12.40
C PRO A 141 14.31 -18.86 11.43
N VAL A 142 13.17 -18.18 11.23
CA VAL A 142 13.15 -16.87 10.57
C VAL A 142 13.80 -15.84 11.49
N ARG A 143 14.92 -15.27 11.05
CA ARG A 143 15.70 -14.28 11.81
C ARG A 143 15.56 -12.86 11.27
N THR A 144 15.12 -12.71 10.04
CA THR A 144 14.89 -11.40 9.42
C THR A 144 13.62 -11.45 8.60
N LEU A 145 12.78 -10.43 8.77
CA LEU A 145 11.59 -10.19 7.99
C LEU A 145 11.74 -8.81 7.34
N VAL A 146 11.83 -8.78 6.01
CA VAL A 146 11.94 -7.55 5.23
C VAL A 146 10.57 -7.19 4.74
N ASN A 147 10.02 -6.05 5.14
CA ASN A 147 8.82 -5.51 4.53
C ASN A 147 9.18 -4.68 3.29
N THR A 148 8.55 -5.00 2.16
CA THR A 148 8.68 -4.24 0.92
C THR A 148 8.03 -2.87 1.04
N HIS A 149 6.86 -2.80 1.69
CA HIS A 149 6.17 -1.55 1.99
C HIS A 149 5.15 -1.78 3.13
N HIS A 150 4.38 -0.75 3.47
CA HIS A 150 3.53 -0.73 4.66
C HIS A 150 2.12 -1.33 4.53
N HIS A 151 1.70 -1.82 3.36
CA HIS A 151 0.32 -2.32 3.19
C HIS A 151 0.08 -3.58 4.01
N GLY A 152 -1.18 -3.76 4.41
CA GLY A 152 -1.55 -4.77 5.39
C GLY A 152 -1.44 -6.20 4.88
N ASP A 153 -1.61 -6.42 3.58
CA ASP A 153 -1.34 -7.71 2.95
C ASP A 153 0.12 -8.14 3.00
N HIS A 154 1.05 -7.20 3.07
CA HIS A 154 2.47 -7.49 3.23
C HIS A 154 2.91 -7.53 4.70
N THR A 155 2.12 -6.97 5.62
CA THR A 155 2.61 -6.63 6.97
C THR A 155 1.73 -7.07 8.14
N PHE A 156 0.46 -7.41 7.94
CA PHE A 156 -0.43 -7.81 9.03
C PHE A 156 0.02 -9.10 9.71
N GLY A 157 0.67 -10.01 8.98
CA GLY A 157 1.28 -11.21 9.55
C GLY A 157 2.58 -10.99 10.35
N ASN A 158 3.14 -9.77 10.39
CA ASN A 158 4.46 -9.51 10.99
C ASN A 158 4.58 -9.99 12.44
N TYR A 159 3.50 -9.92 13.24
CA TYR A 159 3.51 -10.32 14.65
C TYR A 159 3.76 -11.82 14.86
N LEU A 160 3.52 -12.66 13.84
CA LEU A 160 3.76 -14.10 13.87
C LEU A 160 5.24 -14.48 13.66
N PHE A 161 6.13 -13.48 13.53
CA PHE A 161 7.58 -13.66 13.43
C PHE A 161 8.31 -13.18 14.71
N PRO A 162 8.05 -13.79 15.89
CA PRO A 162 8.47 -13.24 17.19
C PRO A 162 9.99 -13.16 17.39
N THR A 163 10.77 -13.92 16.62
CA THR A 163 12.24 -13.94 16.70
C THR A 163 12.92 -13.16 15.58
N ALA A 164 12.15 -12.65 14.60
CA ALA A 164 12.72 -11.99 13.45
C ALA A 164 13.01 -10.52 13.74
N THR A 165 14.12 -10.03 13.21
CA THR A 165 14.32 -8.59 13.05
C THR A 165 13.46 -8.11 11.90
N ILE A 166 12.49 -7.25 12.20
CA ILE A 166 11.59 -6.67 11.19
C ILE A 166 12.27 -5.41 10.64
N VAL A 167 12.58 -5.46 9.36
CA VAL A 167 13.32 -4.46 8.59
C VAL A 167 12.38 -3.81 7.59
N GLY A 168 12.42 -2.49 7.49
CA GLY A 168 11.63 -1.76 6.49
C GLY A 168 12.18 -0.36 6.23
N GLN A 169 11.69 0.28 5.18
CA GLN A 169 12.03 1.67 4.88
C GLN A 169 11.56 2.60 6.02
N GLU A 170 12.28 3.67 6.33
CA GLU A 170 12.07 4.50 7.53
C GLU A 170 10.64 5.02 7.73
N ARG A 171 9.92 5.32 6.65
CA ARG A 171 8.54 5.81 6.68
C ARG A 171 7.53 4.69 6.85
N SER A 172 7.85 3.45 6.44
CA SER A 172 6.95 2.30 6.54
C SER A 172 6.49 2.03 7.98
N ARG A 173 7.35 2.30 8.97
CA ARG A 173 7.04 2.10 10.39
C ARG A 173 5.85 2.94 10.84
N GLU A 174 5.89 4.24 10.57
CA GLU A 174 4.82 5.15 10.97
C GLU A 174 3.60 5.03 10.04
N ALA A 175 3.82 4.72 8.76
CA ALA A 175 2.74 4.44 7.81
C ALA A 175 1.89 3.21 8.22
N LEU A 176 2.53 2.11 8.63
CA LEU A 176 1.84 0.91 9.12
C LEU A 176 1.04 1.21 10.40
N LYS A 177 1.63 1.94 11.35
CA LYS A 177 0.91 2.36 12.57
C LYS A 177 -0.30 3.24 12.25
N ALA A 178 -0.17 4.14 11.27
CA ALA A 178 -1.24 5.02 10.83
C ALA A 178 -2.35 4.24 10.08
N TRP A 179 -1.97 3.23 9.29
CA TRP A 179 -2.91 2.30 8.65
C TRP A 179 -3.78 1.60 9.70
N GLY A 180 -3.15 1.11 10.76
CA GLY A 180 -3.82 0.48 11.88
C GLY A 180 -4.23 -0.97 11.62
N LEU A 181 -4.99 -1.54 12.55
CA LEU A 181 -5.52 -2.91 12.41
C LEU A 181 -6.50 -3.02 11.25
N PRO A 182 -6.66 -4.21 10.65
CA PRO A 182 -7.72 -4.46 9.68
C PRO A 182 -9.07 -4.06 10.25
N ARG A 183 -9.92 -3.47 9.40
CA ARG A 183 -11.28 -3.06 9.78
C ARG A 183 -12.24 -3.60 8.74
N SER A 184 -13.39 -4.08 9.21
CA SER A 184 -14.52 -4.30 8.31
C SER A 184 -14.88 -2.97 7.67
N ALA A 185 -14.72 -2.88 6.36
CA ALA A 185 -15.08 -1.72 5.58
C ALA A 185 -16.15 -2.14 4.55
N PRO A 186 -17.14 -1.29 4.25
CA PRO A 186 -18.23 -1.64 3.35
C PRO A 186 -17.81 -1.79 1.88
N TYR A 187 -16.52 -1.63 1.59
CA TYR A 187 -15.95 -1.75 0.25
C TYR A 187 -15.60 -3.17 -0.13
N TRP A 188 -15.37 -4.06 0.83
CA TRP A 188 -14.91 -5.42 0.58
C TRP A 188 -15.98 -6.44 0.95
N THR A 189 -15.95 -7.61 0.32
CA THR A 189 -16.56 -8.80 0.91
C THR A 189 -15.93 -9.08 2.27
N GLU A 190 -16.65 -9.79 3.13
CA GLU A 190 -16.17 -10.11 4.49
C GLU A 190 -14.90 -10.97 4.43
N VAL A 191 -13.92 -10.64 5.29
CA VAL A 191 -12.62 -11.30 5.39
C VAL A 191 -12.38 -11.71 6.83
N GLU A 192 -11.95 -12.96 7.02
CA GLU A 192 -11.56 -13.50 8.32
C GLU A 192 -10.09 -13.15 8.60
N TRP A 193 -9.85 -11.96 9.16
CA TRP A 193 -8.49 -11.45 9.39
C TRP A 193 -7.69 -12.26 10.43
N GLY A 194 -8.37 -12.83 11.43
CA GLY A 194 -7.76 -13.42 12.63
C GLY A 194 -7.42 -12.38 13.71
N ASP A 195 -6.66 -12.81 14.71
CA ASP A 195 -6.26 -11.96 15.86
C ASP A 195 -4.99 -11.16 15.51
N VAL A 196 -5.11 -10.28 14.51
CA VAL A 196 -3.99 -9.47 14.00
C VAL A 196 -3.48 -8.51 15.07
N GLU A 197 -2.16 -8.51 15.27
CA GLU A 197 -1.45 -7.49 16.04
C GLU A 197 -0.50 -6.69 15.14
N LEU A 198 -0.41 -5.37 15.34
CA LEU A 198 0.54 -4.56 14.58
C LEU A 198 1.96 -4.78 15.12
N SER A 199 2.85 -5.23 14.23
CA SER A 199 4.29 -5.33 14.51
C SER A 199 5.08 -4.53 13.47
N PRO A 200 5.24 -3.20 13.68
CA PRO A 200 5.93 -2.34 12.73
C PRO A 200 7.44 -2.58 12.70
N PRO A 201 8.12 -2.39 11.54
CA PRO A 201 9.58 -2.49 11.44
C PRO A 201 10.30 -1.70 12.52
N PHE A 202 11.22 -2.36 13.25
CA PHE A 202 11.99 -1.73 14.32
C PHE A 202 13.45 -1.46 13.91
N LEU A 203 13.94 -2.17 12.91
CA LEU A 203 15.14 -1.80 12.17
C LEU A 203 14.68 -1.07 10.92
N THR A 204 15.16 0.15 10.71
CA THR A 204 14.79 0.95 9.54
C THR A 204 16.00 1.39 8.76
N PHE A 205 15.80 1.62 7.46
CA PHE A 205 16.79 2.21 6.55
C PHE A 205 16.14 3.30 5.71
N LYS A 206 16.96 4.26 5.26
CA LYS A 206 16.50 5.34 4.39
C LYS A 206 16.57 4.95 2.90
N ASP A 207 17.78 4.62 2.45
CA ASP A 207 18.07 4.36 1.03
C ASP A 207 18.28 2.87 0.75
N SER A 208 19.12 2.19 1.54
CA SER A 208 19.35 0.75 1.39
C SER A 208 19.93 0.08 2.63
N ILE A 209 19.81 -1.24 2.69
CA ILE A 209 20.54 -2.12 3.61
C ILE A 209 20.97 -3.38 2.86
N THR A 210 22.13 -3.92 3.19
CA THR A 210 22.59 -5.22 2.67
C THR A 210 22.41 -6.29 3.73
N LEU A 211 21.79 -7.40 3.33
CA LEU A 211 21.63 -8.61 4.12
C LEU A 211 22.46 -9.74 3.47
N TYR A 212 22.80 -10.75 4.26
CA TYR A 212 23.51 -11.93 3.78
C TYR A 212 22.78 -13.19 4.23
N ALA A 213 22.46 -14.06 3.28
CA ALA A 213 22.09 -15.44 3.55
C ALA A 213 23.36 -16.28 3.33
N ASP A 214 24.09 -16.54 4.41
CA ASP A 214 25.47 -17.05 4.38
C ASP A 214 26.39 -16.14 3.54
N ASP A 215 26.92 -16.62 2.42
CA ASP A 215 27.75 -15.82 1.51
C ASP A 215 26.93 -15.09 0.43
N LEU A 216 25.63 -15.37 0.30
CA LEU A 216 24.78 -14.76 -0.72
C LEU A 216 24.37 -13.34 -0.31
N LYS A 217 24.88 -12.35 -1.05
CA LYS A 217 24.53 -10.94 -0.88
C LYS A 217 23.11 -10.66 -1.36
N CYS A 218 22.32 -9.99 -0.51
CA CYS A 218 20.97 -9.53 -0.81
C CYS A 218 20.86 -8.03 -0.51
N GLU A 219 20.38 -7.25 -1.47
CA GLU A 219 20.31 -5.79 -1.34
C GLU A 219 18.86 -5.34 -1.23
N VAL A 220 18.48 -4.77 -0.08
CA VAL A 220 17.20 -4.11 0.10
C VAL A 220 17.36 -2.64 -0.28
N ARG A 221 16.57 -2.15 -1.24
CA ARG A 221 16.74 -0.81 -1.82
C ARG A 221 15.42 -0.07 -1.91
N HIS A 222 15.41 1.18 -1.45
CA HIS A 222 14.35 2.17 -1.73
C HIS A 222 14.84 3.10 -2.85
N LEU A 223 13.98 3.41 -3.83
CA LEU A 223 14.37 4.19 -5.01
C LEU A 223 14.26 5.71 -4.83
N GLY A 224 13.87 6.17 -3.64
CA GLY A 224 13.99 7.57 -3.22
C GLY A 224 12.81 8.47 -3.56
N HIS A 225 11.78 7.96 -4.23
CA HIS A 225 10.57 8.71 -4.59
C HIS A 225 9.32 7.82 -4.50
N PRO A 226 8.10 8.41 -4.46
CA PRO A 226 6.87 7.64 -4.49
C PRO A 226 6.69 6.87 -5.80
N ALA A 227 6.15 5.66 -5.72
CA ALA A 227 5.77 4.81 -6.85
C ALA A 227 4.47 4.05 -6.56
N HIS A 228 4.51 2.91 -5.89
CA HIS A 228 3.30 2.24 -5.40
C HIS A 228 2.82 2.89 -4.10
N THR A 229 3.76 3.12 -3.18
CA THR A 229 3.64 3.97 -1.99
C THR A 229 4.79 4.98 -1.96
N ASP A 230 5.00 5.64 -0.82
CA ASP A 230 6.16 6.50 -0.60
C ASP A 230 7.32 5.79 0.14
N ASN A 231 7.16 4.50 0.45
CA ASN A 231 8.09 3.70 1.24
C ASN A 231 8.45 2.35 0.61
N ASP A 232 8.24 2.22 -0.71
CA ASP A 232 8.50 0.99 -1.46
C ASP A 232 9.97 0.57 -1.40
N SER A 233 10.20 -0.72 -1.26
CA SER A 233 11.52 -1.35 -1.22
C SER A 233 11.51 -2.64 -2.02
N VAL A 234 12.62 -2.92 -2.70
CA VAL A 234 12.86 -4.19 -3.39
C VAL A 234 13.98 -4.98 -2.72
N LEU A 235 13.94 -6.30 -2.82
CA LEU A 235 15.09 -7.17 -2.51
C LEU A 235 15.74 -7.65 -3.81
N TRP A 236 16.99 -7.27 -4.03
CA TRP A 236 17.77 -7.63 -5.23
C TRP A 236 18.93 -8.56 -4.90
N LEU A 237 19.02 -9.69 -5.62
CA LEU A 237 20.11 -10.66 -5.52
C LEU A 237 20.95 -10.61 -6.81
N PRO A 238 21.97 -9.74 -6.88
CA PRO A 238 22.73 -9.50 -8.11
C PRO A 238 23.41 -10.76 -8.66
N GLU A 239 23.94 -11.60 -7.79
CA GLU A 239 24.65 -12.83 -8.18
C GLU A 239 23.72 -13.92 -8.74
N ARG A 240 22.41 -13.77 -8.54
CA ARG A 240 21.40 -14.76 -8.92
C ARG A 240 20.40 -14.24 -9.97
N GLY A 241 20.44 -12.95 -10.28
CA GLY A 241 19.47 -12.35 -11.21
C GLY A 241 18.03 -12.38 -10.69
N VAL A 242 17.82 -12.42 -9.36
CA VAL A 242 16.49 -12.54 -8.73
C VAL A 242 16.08 -11.22 -8.06
N LEU A 243 14.87 -10.76 -8.38
CA LEU A 243 14.27 -9.55 -7.80
C LEU A 243 12.94 -9.88 -7.11
N PHE A 244 12.81 -9.53 -5.84
CA PHE A 244 11.49 -9.40 -5.20
C PHE A 244 11.07 -7.94 -5.31
N ALA A 245 10.04 -7.67 -6.10
CA ALA A 245 9.67 -6.31 -6.49
C ALA A 245 8.64 -5.66 -5.56
N GLY A 246 7.96 -6.44 -4.71
CA GLY A 246 6.74 -5.99 -4.05
C GLY A 246 5.75 -5.42 -5.08
N ASP A 247 4.92 -4.48 -4.65
CA ASP A 247 3.86 -3.91 -5.49
C ASP A 247 4.35 -2.88 -6.51
N LEU A 248 5.66 -2.78 -6.72
CA LEU A 248 6.22 -2.10 -7.88
C LEU A 248 5.99 -2.89 -9.17
N LEU A 249 5.63 -4.17 -9.07
CA LEU A 249 5.28 -5.02 -10.21
C LEU A 249 4.11 -5.96 -9.88
N PHE A 250 3.19 -6.08 -10.82
CA PHE A 250 2.06 -7.01 -10.79
C PHE A 250 2.12 -7.90 -12.03
N ASN A 251 1.73 -9.18 -11.92
CA ASN A 251 1.65 -10.10 -13.05
C ASN A 251 0.27 -10.76 -13.13
N GLY A 252 -0.60 -10.26 -14.01
CA GLY A 252 -1.97 -10.73 -14.20
C GLY A 252 -3.04 -9.95 -13.41
N GLY A 253 -2.64 -9.20 -12.39
CA GLY A 253 -3.50 -8.22 -11.70
C GLY A 253 -3.32 -6.81 -12.24
N THR A 254 -4.35 -5.97 -12.09
CA THR A 254 -4.28 -4.55 -12.45
C THR A 254 -3.30 -3.83 -11.51
N PRO A 255 -2.22 -3.21 -12.04
CA PRO A 255 -1.27 -2.45 -11.21
C PRO A 255 -1.99 -1.34 -10.43
N PHE A 256 -1.59 -1.12 -9.18
CA PHE A 256 -2.24 -0.14 -8.30
C PHE A 256 -1.21 0.84 -7.74
N VAL A 257 -1.38 2.14 -7.98
CA VAL A 257 -0.44 3.19 -7.54
C VAL A 257 -1.15 4.37 -6.87
N PHE A 258 -2.34 4.12 -6.31
CA PHE A 258 -3.19 5.16 -5.70
C PHE A 258 -2.44 6.00 -4.65
N GLN A 259 -1.66 5.36 -3.77
CA GLN A 259 -0.93 6.06 -2.70
C GLN A 259 0.43 6.64 -3.12
N GLY A 260 0.95 6.24 -4.27
CA GLY A 260 2.27 6.68 -4.73
C GLY A 260 2.18 7.66 -5.89
N SER A 261 2.71 7.26 -7.05
CA SER A 261 2.76 8.07 -8.25
C SER A 261 2.78 7.24 -9.52
N ILE A 262 2.03 7.66 -10.54
CA ILE A 262 2.05 7.06 -11.87
C ILE A 262 3.38 7.41 -12.56
N ALA A 263 3.78 8.67 -12.56
CA ALA A 263 5.06 9.09 -13.11
C ALA A 263 6.24 8.48 -12.35
N GLY A 264 6.18 8.47 -11.01
CA GLY A 264 7.19 7.82 -10.18
C GLY A 264 7.27 6.31 -10.42
N ALA A 265 6.15 5.61 -10.55
CA ALA A 265 6.16 4.18 -10.91
C ALA A 265 6.83 3.93 -12.26
N LEU A 266 6.58 4.78 -13.27
CA LEU A 266 7.27 4.67 -14.57
C LEU A 266 8.79 4.85 -14.45
N GLU A 267 9.26 5.82 -13.67
CA GLU A 267 10.69 6.00 -13.40
C GLU A 267 11.28 4.81 -12.63
N THR A 268 10.53 4.26 -11.67
CA THR A 268 10.93 3.04 -10.95
C THR A 268 11.09 1.84 -11.88
N LEU A 269 10.18 1.63 -12.84
CA LEU A 269 10.32 0.54 -13.82
C LEU A 269 11.61 0.68 -14.63
N ASP A 270 11.97 1.90 -15.04
CA ASP A 270 13.21 2.17 -15.78
C ASP A 270 14.46 1.90 -14.93
N GLU A 271 14.44 2.19 -13.62
CA GLU A 271 15.56 1.87 -12.71
C GLU A 271 15.66 0.37 -12.40
N LEU A 272 14.52 -0.31 -12.20
CA LEU A 272 14.50 -1.76 -11.91
C LEU A 272 14.96 -2.59 -13.11
N GLU A 273 14.61 -2.19 -14.34
CA GLU A 273 15.10 -2.86 -15.55
C GLU A 273 16.64 -2.83 -15.66
N LYS A 274 17.29 -1.75 -15.20
CA LYS A 274 18.76 -1.63 -15.20
C LYS A 274 19.45 -2.62 -14.28
N LEU A 275 18.73 -3.22 -13.32
CA LEU A 275 19.28 -4.28 -12.48
C LEU A 275 19.58 -5.55 -13.28
N GLY A 276 18.88 -5.77 -14.40
CA GLY A 276 19.05 -6.95 -15.25
C GLY A 276 18.52 -8.23 -14.58
N ALA A 277 17.39 -8.14 -13.87
CA ALA A 277 16.74 -9.30 -13.28
C ALA A 277 16.23 -10.26 -14.38
N GLU A 278 16.53 -11.54 -14.23
CA GLU A 278 16.04 -12.61 -15.11
C GLU A 278 14.78 -13.26 -14.54
N THR A 279 14.70 -13.36 -13.21
CA THR A 279 13.54 -13.90 -12.48
C THR A 279 13.02 -12.87 -11.50
N ILE A 280 11.72 -12.58 -11.58
CA ILE A 280 11.07 -11.55 -10.77
C ILE A 280 9.90 -12.17 -10.01
N VAL A 281 9.89 -11.94 -8.69
CA VAL A 281 8.76 -12.21 -7.81
C VAL A 281 7.99 -10.89 -7.66
N PRO A 282 6.85 -10.73 -8.34
CA PRO A 282 6.02 -9.53 -8.21
C PRO A 282 5.33 -9.52 -6.84
N GLY A 283 4.76 -8.38 -6.45
CA GLY A 283 3.95 -8.27 -5.25
C GLY A 283 2.67 -9.10 -5.33
N HIS A 284 2.13 -9.27 -6.54
CA HIS A 284 0.96 -10.10 -6.80
C HIS A 284 1.07 -10.86 -8.13
N GLY A 285 0.56 -12.09 -8.14
CA GLY A 285 0.48 -12.95 -9.33
C GLY A 285 1.70 -13.85 -9.54
N SER A 286 1.79 -14.52 -10.68
CA SER A 286 2.83 -15.54 -10.89
C SER A 286 4.24 -14.94 -11.00
N VAL A 287 5.27 -15.71 -10.62
CA VAL A 287 6.68 -15.41 -10.93
C VAL A 287 6.83 -15.16 -12.44
N CYS A 288 7.58 -14.13 -12.81
CA CYS A 288 7.70 -13.67 -14.20
C CYS A 288 9.14 -13.30 -14.57
N GLY A 289 9.37 -13.04 -15.85
CA GLY A 289 10.60 -12.46 -16.36
C GLY A 289 10.49 -10.95 -16.60
N PRO A 290 11.54 -10.34 -17.19
CA PRO A 290 11.61 -8.89 -17.43
C PRO A 290 10.54 -8.36 -18.39
N GLU A 291 9.83 -9.21 -19.13
CA GLU A 291 8.70 -8.80 -19.97
C GLU A 291 7.57 -8.12 -19.19
N ALA A 292 7.42 -8.43 -17.90
CA ALA A 292 6.41 -7.85 -17.04
C ALA A 292 6.56 -6.32 -16.88
N PHE A 293 7.79 -5.78 -16.87
CA PHE A 293 8.01 -4.34 -16.83
C PHE A 293 7.38 -3.62 -18.03
N GLY A 294 7.47 -4.24 -19.22
CA GLY A 294 6.87 -3.73 -20.45
C GLY A 294 5.34 -3.68 -20.35
N HIS A 295 4.71 -4.67 -19.73
CA HIS A 295 3.26 -4.73 -19.56
C HIS A 295 2.76 -3.66 -18.57
N VAL A 296 3.37 -3.59 -17.38
CA VAL A 296 3.01 -2.57 -16.36
C VAL A 296 3.21 -1.15 -16.90
N ARG A 297 4.31 -0.90 -17.63
CA ARG A 297 4.55 0.39 -18.26
C ARG A 297 3.44 0.79 -19.24
N ARG A 298 2.97 -0.14 -20.09
CA ARG A 298 1.87 0.15 -21.04
C ARG A 298 0.58 0.47 -20.30
N TYR A 299 0.27 -0.26 -19.23
CA TYR A 299 -0.90 0.04 -18.41
C TYR A 299 -0.83 1.44 -17.76
N LEU A 300 0.30 1.79 -17.13
CA LEU A 300 0.46 3.11 -16.50
C LEU A 300 0.37 4.25 -17.53
N ARG A 301 0.94 4.07 -18.73
CA ARG A 301 0.80 5.03 -19.84
C ARG A 301 -0.64 5.13 -20.35
N PHE A 302 -1.37 4.01 -20.38
CA PHE A 302 -2.79 4.00 -20.70
C PHE A 302 -3.59 4.84 -19.69
N VAL A 303 -3.35 4.65 -18.38
CA VAL A 303 -3.98 5.46 -17.33
C VAL A 303 -3.67 6.95 -17.50
N GLN A 304 -2.41 7.33 -17.76
CA GLN A 304 -2.06 8.73 -18.05
C GLN A 304 -2.85 9.29 -19.24
N GLY A 305 -2.98 8.51 -20.32
CA GLY A 305 -3.74 8.91 -21.50
C GLY A 305 -5.23 9.10 -21.21
N VAL A 306 -5.84 8.22 -20.42
CA VAL A 306 -7.25 8.34 -19.98
C VAL A 306 -7.41 9.58 -19.10
N ALA A 307 -6.52 9.78 -18.12
CA ALA A 307 -6.58 10.91 -17.21
C ALA A 307 -6.47 12.26 -17.92
N SER A 308 -5.51 12.42 -18.84
CA SER A 308 -5.35 13.68 -19.59
C SER A 308 -6.60 14.02 -20.41
N ARG A 309 -7.23 13.03 -21.07
CA ARG A 309 -8.51 13.23 -21.77
C ARG A 309 -9.64 13.59 -20.82
N GLY A 310 -9.74 12.89 -19.68
CA GLY A 310 -10.77 13.10 -18.68
C GLY A 310 -10.70 14.49 -18.03
N VAL A 311 -9.49 14.95 -17.67
CA VAL A 311 -9.24 16.31 -17.17
C VAL A 311 -9.59 17.35 -18.23
N ALA A 312 -9.20 17.16 -19.49
CA ALA A 312 -9.53 18.08 -20.58
C ALA A 312 -11.05 18.17 -20.85
N ALA A 313 -11.77 17.06 -20.69
CA ALA A 313 -13.22 16.99 -20.81
C ALA A 313 -13.97 17.49 -19.57
N GLY A 314 -13.28 17.67 -18.43
CA GLY A 314 -13.89 18.10 -17.17
C GLY A 314 -14.75 17.03 -16.48
N VAL A 315 -14.51 15.75 -16.77
CA VAL A 315 -15.23 14.61 -16.16
C VAL A 315 -14.46 14.03 -14.98
N SER A 316 -15.16 13.42 -14.04
CA SER A 316 -14.56 12.76 -12.87
C SER A 316 -13.73 11.52 -13.23
N PRO A 317 -12.86 11.03 -12.32
CA PRO A 317 -12.14 9.77 -12.51
C PRO A 317 -13.06 8.57 -12.78
N LEU A 318 -14.20 8.48 -12.08
CA LEU A 318 -15.19 7.43 -12.28
C LEU A 318 -15.83 7.50 -13.67
N GLU A 319 -16.27 8.69 -14.11
CA GLU A 319 -16.83 8.87 -15.45
C GLU A 319 -15.80 8.51 -16.53
N ALA A 320 -14.54 8.93 -16.38
CA ALA A 320 -13.48 8.57 -17.30
C ALA A 320 -13.18 7.06 -17.33
N ALA A 321 -13.28 6.38 -16.18
CA ALA A 321 -13.16 4.93 -16.09
C ALA A 321 -14.31 4.20 -16.79
N LEU A 322 -15.55 4.67 -16.62
CA LEU A 322 -16.74 4.07 -17.22
C LEU A 322 -16.79 4.25 -18.74
N ASP A 323 -16.29 5.39 -19.24
CA ASP A 323 -16.31 5.71 -20.66
C ASP A 323 -15.11 5.14 -21.44
N THR A 324 -14.08 4.64 -20.77
CA THR A 324 -12.88 4.11 -21.45
C THR A 324 -13.03 2.63 -21.79
N ASP A 325 -12.53 2.26 -22.98
CA ASP A 325 -12.25 0.87 -23.33
C ASP A 325 -10.89 0.46 -22.72
N LEU A 326 -10.88 -0.63 -21.95
CA LEU A 326 -9.67 -1.17 -21.33
C LEU A 326 -8.75 -1.87 -22.33
N GLY A 327 -9.26 -2.26 -23.51
CA GLY A 327 -8.46 -2.91 -24.55
C GLY A 327 -7.71 -4.14 -24.04
N GLU A 328 -6.38 -4.16 -24.21
CA GLU A 328 -5.53 -5.29 -23.76
C GLU A 328 -5.56 -5.52 -22.24
N PHE A 329 -6.02 -4.55 -21.45
CA PHE A 329 -6.06 -4.62 -19.98
C PHE A 329 -7.39 -5.15 -19.42
N ALA A 330 -8.37 -5.44 -20.28
CA ALA A 330 -9.70 -5.91 -19.86
C ALA A 330 -9.66 -7.27 -19.15
N GLU A 331 -8.62 -8.08 -19.40
CA GLU A 331 -8.43 -9.41 -18.82
C GLU A 331 -7.66 -9.39 -17.49
N LEU A 332 -7.18 -8.22 -17.03
CA LEU A 332 -6.50 -8.12 -15.74
C LEU A 332 -7.50 -8.26 -14.59
N LEU A 333 -7.08 -8.94 -13.53
CA LEU A 333 -7.86 -9.00 -12.28
C LEU A 333 -8.00 -7.60 -11.67
N ASP A 334 -9.04 -7.40 -10.87
CA ASP A 334 -9.31 -6.16 -10.12
C ASP A 334 -9.37 -4.91 -11.03
N ALA A 335 -10.10 -4.99 -12.15
CA ALA A 335 -10.19 -3.93 -13.15
C ALA A 335 -10.66 -2.58 -12.57
N GLU A 336 -11.44 -2.59 -11.48
CA GLU A 336 -11.87 -1.40 -10.76
C GLU A 336 -10.71 -0.55 -10.23
N ARG A 337 -9.51 -1.12 -10.06
CA ARG A 337 -8.30 -0.37 -9.67
C ARG A 337 -7.98 0.77 -10.63
N ILE A 338 -8.47 0.73 -11.87
CA ILE A 338 -8.36 1.86 -12.80
C ILE A 338 -8.92 3.15 -12.20
N VAL A 339 -10.01 3.09 -11.43
CA VAL A 339 -10.63 4.26 -10.80
C VAL A 339 -9.64 4.93 -9.85
N GLY A 340 -9.03 4.17 -8.93
CA GLY A 340 -8.03 4.73 -8.00
C GLY A 340 -6.79 5.23 -8.72
N ASN A 341 -6.34 4.52 -9.74
CA ASN A 341 -5.22 4.98 -10.55
C ASN A 341 -5.54 6.29 -11.29
N LEU A 342 -6.78 6.50 -11.72
CA LEU A 342 -7.24 7.76 -12.30
C LEU A 342 -7.32 8.88 -11.26
N TYR A 343 -7.72 8.60 -10.01
CA TYR A 343 -7.60 9.59 -8.93
C TYR A 343 -6.14 10.09 -8.79
N ARG A 344 -5.17 9.17 -8.79
CA ARG A 344 -3.74 9.53 -8.76
C ARG A 344 -3.31 10.29 -10.02
N ALA A 345 -3.65 9.79 -11.20
CA ALA A 345 -3.25 10.42 -12.45
C ALA A 345 -3.86 11.83 -12.62
N TYR A 346 -5.09 12.05 -12.14
CA TYR A 346 -5.73 13.37 -12.14
C TYR A 346 -5.01 14.37 -11.22
N SER A 347 -4.57 13.92 -10.04
CA SER A 347 -3.75 14.72 -9.12
C SER A 347 -2.45 15.16 -9.80
N GLU A 348 -1.76 14.24 -10.46
CA GLU A 348 -0.52 14.53 -11.20
C GLU A 348 -0.74 15.43 -12.43
N GLU A 349 -1.81 15.21 -13.21
CA GLU A 349 -2.15 16.05 -14.38
C GLU A 349 -2.42 17.50 -13.97
N ARG A 350 -2.88 17.73 -12.74
CA ARG A 350 -3.08 19.06 -12.15
C ARG A 350 -1.81 19.67 -11.58
N GLY A 351 -0.68 18.96 -11.65
CA GLY A 351 0.62 19.41 -11.16
C GLY A 351 0.81 19.27 -9.65
N GLU A 352 0.01 18.46 -8.97
CA GLU A 352 0.22 18.17 -7.55
C GLU A 352 1.48 17.31 -7.35
N PRO A 353 2.21 17.46 -6.22
CA PRO A 353 3.39 16.65 -5.93
C PRO A 353 3.09 15.14 -5.92
N TRP A 354 4.09 14.33 -6.28
CA TRP A 354 3.99 12.87 -6.20
C TRP A 354 3.72 12.39 -4.78
N GLY A 355 2.86 11.38 -4.63
CA GLY A 355 2.45 10.89 -3.31
C GLY A 355 1.54 11.83 -2.53
N THR A 356 1.00 12.91 -3.14
CA THR A 356 0.00 13.76 -2.48
C THR A 356 -1.13 12.90 -1.93
N PRO A 357 -1.48 12.98 -0.64
CA PRO A 357 -2.55 12.18 -0.06
C PRO A 357 -3.89 12.42 -0.76
N LEU A 358 -4.59 11.34 -1.08
CA LEU A 358 -5.89 11.36 -1.75
C LEU A 358 -6.99 10.84 -0.82
N ASP A 359 -8.23 11.21 -1.11
CA ASP A 359 -9.40 10.70 -0.38
C ASP A 359 -9.67 9.22 -0.75
N ALA A 360 -9.12 8.31 0.05
CA ALA A 360 -9.30 6.88 -0.11
C ALA A 360 -10.77 6.45 0.03
N THR A 361 -11.57 7.15 0.85
CA THR A 361 -12.99 6.83 1.04
C THR A 361 -13.76 7.08 -0.25
N ALA A 362 -13.53 8.24 -0.87
CA ALA A 362 -14.15 8.58 -2.15
C ALA A 362 -13.72 7.62 -3.27
N ALA A 363 -12.41 7.35 -3.40
CA ALA A 363 -11.90 6.48 -4.45
C ALA A 363 -12.42 5.03 -4.33
N LEU A 364 -12.46 4.47 -3.12
CA LEU A 364 -13.00 3.12 -2.89
C LEU A 364 -14.52 3.04 -3.15
N ALA A 365 -15.28 4.09 -2.78
CA ALA A 365 -16.71 4.16 -3.10
C ALA A 365 -16.96 4.20 -4.61
N ASP A 366 -16.11 4.91 -5.36
CA ASP A 366 -16.20 4.97 -6.82
C ASP A 366 -15.77 3.63 -7.47
N MET A 367 -14.79 2.91 -6.92
CA MET A 367 -14.45 1.55 -7.36
C MET A 367 -15.61 0.57 -7.17
N VAL A 368 -16.31 0.64 -6.03
CA VAL A 368 -17.53 -0.12 -5.78
C VAL A 368 -18.62 0.23 -6.80
N THR A 369 -18.78 1.52 -7.10
CA THR A 369 -19.74 2.00 -8.11
C THR A 369 -19.39 1.48 -9.51
N TYR A 370 -18.11 1.52 -9.89
CA TYR A 370 -17.58 0.95 -11.14
C TYR A 370 -17.88 -0.55 -11.25
N SER A 371 -17.80 -1.27 -10.12
CA SER A 371 -18.12 -2.69 -10.00
C SER A 371 -19.63 -2.99 -9.90
N GLY A 372 -20.49 -2.08 -10.37
CA GLY A 372 -21.94 -2.24 -10.36
C GLY A 372 -22.60 -2.05 -8.99
N GLY A 373 -21.92 -1.41 -8.04
CA GLY A 373 -22.40 -1.16 -6.68
C GLY A 373 -22.23 -2.33 -5.71
N MET A 374 -21.54 -3.39 -6.12
CA MET A 374 -21.22 -4.53 -5.27
C MET A 374 -19.91 -4.28 -4.52
N PRO A 375 -19.79 -4.76 -3.25
CA PRO A 375 -18.50 -4.78 -2.58
C PRO A 375 -17.46 -5.49 -3.47
N LEU A 376 -16.25 -4.94 -3.48
CA LEU A 376 -15.10 -5.50 -4.15
C LEU A 376 -14.81 -6.87 -3.57
N THR A 377 -14.59 -7.85 -4.45
CA THR A 377 -14.38 -9.22 -4.01
C THR A 377 -12.97 -9.36 -3.44
N CYS A 378 -12.88 -9.87 -2.22
CA CYS A 378 -11.64 -10.17 -1.53
C CYS A 378 -11.67 -11.63 -1.06
N HIS A 379 -10.65 -12.40 -1.44
CA HIS A 379 -10.52 -13.82 -1.14
C HIS A 379 -9.46 -14.13 -0.06
N ALA A 380 -9.00 -13.09 0.66
CA ALA A 380 -7.94 -13.20 1.66
C ALA A 380 -8.32 -14.04 2.89
#